data_AF-A0AB34BJA2-F1
#
_entry.id   AF-A0AB34BJA2-F1
#
_cell.length_a   1.000
_cell.length_b   1.000
_cell.length_c   1.000
_cell.angle_alpha   90.00
_cell.angle_beta   90.00
_cell.angle_gamma   90.00
#
_symmetry.space_group_name_H-M   'P 1'
#
loop_
_entity.id
_entity.type
_entity.pdbx_description
1 polymer ?
#
loop_
_entity_poly.entity_id
_entity_poly.type
_entity_poly.pdbx_seq_one_letter_code
_entity_poly.pdbx_strand_id
1 'polypeptide(L)'
;YHTDAVAIQEQALPKEKEESADTNPTKIVGKSNPFKSTLKANEIKLLTDCVNEANMFTTTVSAKILTDFFNCKLNGVLKVNNTRLLAYLMMQLSCYNYIVYEWQSVIANNKLILKKIKGEPLTRTDLSSATDQAKNIYPKGYEIIDKYIKQLQKG
;
A
#
# COMPACT_ATOMS: atom_id res chain seq x y z
N TYR A 1 -61.05 -4.41 16.57
CA TYR A 1 -60.07 -4.69 15.50
C TYR A 1 -58.69 -4.36 16.04
N HIS A 2 -58.04 -5.33 16.67
CA HIS A 2 -56.68 -5.21 17.17
C HIS A 2 -55.83 -6.07 16.24
N THR A 3 -55.05 -5.45 15.37
CA THR A 3 -54.03 -6.13 14.56
C THR A 3 -52.70 -6.00 15.28
N ASP A 4 -52.25 -7.12 15.83
CA ASP A 4 -50.93 -7.32 16.38
C ASP A 4 -49.85 -7.01 15.34
N ALA A 5 -48.98 -6.06 15.68
CA ALA A 5 -47.79 -5.74 14.93
C ALA A 5 -46.73 -6.83 15.17
N VAL A 6 -46.33 -7.49 14.09
CA VAL A 6 -45.29 -8.51 14.06
C VAL A 6 -43.95 -7.91 14.51
N ALA A 7 -43.39 -8.51 15.57
CA ALA A 7 -42.04 -8.27 16.04
C ALA A 7 -41.02 -8.67 14.97
N ILE A 8 -40.16 -7.73 14.57
CA ILE A 8 -38.96 -8.01 13.77
C ILE A 8 -37.79 -8.00 14.74
N GLN A 9 -37.20 -9.18 14.94
CA GLN A 9 -36.01 -9.40 15.75
C GLN A 9 -34.76 -8.90 15.03
N GLU A 10 -33.85 -8.35 15.85
CA GLU A 10 -32.47 -7.95 15.62
C GLU A 10 -31.69 -8.76 14.57
N GLN A 11 -31.01 -8.02 13.68
CA GLN A 11 -29.64 -8.37 13.28
C GLN A 11 -28.73 -7.20 13.63
N ALA A 12 -28.11 -7.30 14.80
CA ALA A 12 -27.02 -6.45 15.22
C ALA A 12 -25.78 -6.73 14.34
N LEU A 13 -25.33 -5.69 13.65
CA LEU A 13 -24.01 -5.62 13.04
C LEU A 13 -22.95 -5.85 14.14
N PRO A 14 -21.95 -6.73 13.95
CA PRO A 14 -20.93 -6.93 14.97
C PRO A 14 -20.20 -5.61 15.26
N LYS A 15 -20.33 -5.16 16.51
CA LYS A 15 -19.57 -4.06 17.11
C LYS A 15 -18.09 -4.38 16.96
N GLU A 16 -17.37 -3.53 16.23
CA GLU A 16 -15.92 -3.37 16.35
C GLU A 16 -15.59 -3.22 17.82
N LYS A 17 -14.91 -4.22 18.38
CA LYS A 17 -14.29 -4.13 19.70
C LYS A 17 -12.88 -3.64 19.47
N GLU A 18 -12.61 -2.49 20.05
CA GLU A 18 -11.33 -1.78 20.12
C GLU A 18 -10.15 -2.73 20.31
N GLU A 19 -9.13 -2.57 19.46
CA GLU A 19 -7.75 -2.77 19.91
C GLU A 19 -7.06 -1.40 19.86
N SER A 20 -6.94 -0.84 21.06
CA SER A 20 -6.14 0.31 21.42
C SER A 20 -4.69 0.09 21.02
N ALA A 21 -4.30 0.58 19.84
CA ALA A 21 -2.90 0.67 19.47
C ALA A 21 -2.28 1.89 20.17
N ASP A 22 -1.68 1.60 21.32
CA ASP A 22 -0.72 2.41 22.06
C ASP A 22 0.14 3.29 21.12
N THR A 23 -0.01 4.60 21.29
CA THR A 23 0.75 5.62 20.60
C THR A 23 2.10 5.80 21.26
N ASN A 24 2.95 4.78 21.16
CA ASN A 24 4.38 4.93 21.43
C ASN A 24 5.19 4.51 20.21
N PRO A 25 6.08 5.37 19.67
CA PRO A 25 7.01 4.96 18.65
C PRO A 25 8.03 4.02 19.31
N THR A 26 7.74 2.72 19.31
CA THR A 26 8.68 1.70 19.74
C THR A 26 9.89 1.79 18.83
N LYS A 27 10.94 2.41 19.35
CA LYS A 27 12.25 2.50 18.72
C LYS A 27 12.82 1.07 18.67
N ILE A 28 12.51 0.33 17.60
CA ILE A 28 13.07 -1.01 17.38
C ILE A 28 14.53 -0.84 16.99
N VAL A 29 15.40 -0.83 17.99
CA VAL A 29 16.86 -0.93 17.78
C VAL A 29 17.15 -2.39 17.45
N GLY A 30 17.27 -2.70 16.15
CA GLY A 30 17.71 -4.03 15.69
C GLY A 30 17.36 -4.40 14.24
N LYS A 31 18.03 -3.77 13.25
CA LYS A 31 18.33 -4.32 11.91
C LYS A 31 17.27 -5.23 11.22
N SER A 32 16.01 -4.82 11.13
CA SER A 32 15.10 -5.42 10.14
C SER A 32 14.39 -4.32 9.37
N ASN A 33 14.47 -4.43 8.04
CA ASN A 33 13.77 -3.54 7.12
C ASN A 33 12.26 -3.58 7.44
N PRO A 34 11.59 -2.44 7.72
CA PRO A 34 10.16 -2.41 8.07
C PRO A 34 9.25 -3.05 7.02
N PHE A 35 9.61 -2.99 5.73
CA PHE A 35 8.86 -3.68 4.68
C PHE A 35 9.08 -5.20 4.66
N LYS A 36 10.09 -5.71 5.38
CA LYS A 36 10.62 -7.07 5.30
C LYS A 36 10.70 -7.58 3.86
N SER A 37 11.13 -6.71 2.96
CA SER A 37 11.09 -7.00 1.53
C SER A 37 12.00 -8.18 1.19
N THR A 38 11.51 -9.10 0.38
CA THR A 38 12.22 -10.27 -0.15
C THR A 38 12.68 -10.08 -1.60
N LEU A 39 12.47 -8.88 -2.15
CA LEU A 39 12.72 -8.57 -3.56
C LEU A 39 14.22 -8.63 -3.90
N LYS A 40 14.55 -9.42 -4.92
CA LYS A 40 15.90 -9.55 -5.49
C LYS A 40 16.21 -8.43 -6.48
N ALA A 41 17.48 -8.26 -6.83
CA ALA A 41 17.91 -7.21 -7.76
C ALA A 41 17.18 -7.23 -9.13
N ASN A 42 16.92 -8.41 -9.69
CA ASN A 42 16.20 -8.55 -10.96
C ASN A 42 14.72 -8.19 -10.83
N GLU A 43 14.08 -8.58 -9.72
CA GLU A 43 12.70 -8.24 -9.39
C GLU A 43 12.54 -6.73 -9.16
N ILE A 44 13.51 -6.09 -8.51
CA ILE A 44 13.55 -4.64 -8.35
C ILE A 44 13.67 -3.94 -9.71
N LYS A 45 14.53 -4.40 -10.62
CA LYS A 45 14.63 -3.82 -11.97
C LYS A 45 13.28 -3.89 -12.68
N LEU A 46 12.64 -5.05 -12.64
CA LEU A 46 11.34 -5.25 -13.26
C LEU A 46 10.26 -4.37 -12.64
N LEU A 47 10.24 -4.20 -11.32
CA LEU A 47 9.34 -3.26 -10.64
C LEU A 47 9.65 -1.81 -10.96
N THR A 48 10.93 -1.48 -11.20
CA THR A 48 11.34 -0.13 -11.61
C THR A 48 10.73 0.22 -12.96
N ASP A 49 10.78 -0.71 -13.92
CA ASP A 49 10.14 -0.53 -15.22
C ASP A 49 8.61 -0.42 -15.06
N CYS A 50 8.02 -1.26 -14.20
CA CYS A 50 6.59 -1.21 -13.88
C CYS A 50 6.13 0.16 -13.37
N VAL A 51 6.78 0.72 -12.33
CA VAL A 51 6.35 2.00 -11.74
C VAL A 51 6.54 3.18 -12.68
N ASN A 52 7.52 3.11 -13.59
CA ASN A 52 7.79 4.13 -14.60
C ASN A 52 6.81 4.03 -15.77
N GLU A 53 6.59 2.85 -16.34
CA GLU A 53 5.62 2.61 -17.43
C GLU A 53 4.20 2.99 -17.00
N ALA A 54 3.85 2.66 -15.75
CA ALA A 54 2.56 3.00 -15.15
C ALA A 54 2.42 4.48 -14.78
N ASN A 55 3.48 5.30 -14.92
CA ASN A 55 3.53 6.69 -14.48
C ASN A 55 3.03 6.88 -13.04
N MET A 56 3.46 5.97 -12.15
CA MET A 56 2.99 5.88 -10.77
C MET A 56 3.44 7.07 -9.92
N PHE A 57 4.66 7.55 -10.17
CA PHE A 57 5.26 8.70 -9.51
C PHE A 57 5.36 9.88 -10.49
N THR A 58 5.48 11.10 -9.96
CA THR A 58 5.63 12.31 -10.80
C THR A 58 7.03 12.45 -11.40
N THR A 59 7.95 11.56 -11.06
CA THR A 59 9.34 11.54 -11.51
C THR A 59 9.72 10.11 -11.86
N THR A 60 10.65 9.95 -12.80
CA THR A 60 11.24 8.64 -13.10
C THR A 60 11.98 8.11 -11.87
N VAL A 61 11.74 6.84 -11.55
CA VAL A 61 12.37 6.12 -10.45
C VAL A 61 13.47 5.22 -11.02
N SER A 62 14.64 5.22 -10.38
CA SER A 62 15.71 4.28 -10.70
C SER A 62 15.65 3.05 -9.81
N ALA A 63 16.30 1.96 -10.23
CA ALA A 63 16.37 0.72 -9.44
C ALA A 63 16.99 0.95 -8.05
N LYS A 64 17.95 1.88 -7.94
CA LYS A 64 18.53 2.28 -6.66
C LYS A 64 17.50 2.96 -5.77
N ILE A 65 16.75 3.92 -6.31
CA ILE A 65 15.69 4.62 -5.55
C ILE A 65 14.64 3.62 -5.06
N LEU A 66 14.22 2.67 -5.91
CA LEU A 66 13.22 1.67 -5.53
C LEU A 66 13.76 0.66 -4.51
N THR A 67 15.03 0.26 -4.64
CA THR A 67 15.74 -0.56 -3.64
C THR A 67 15.79 0.14 -2.29
N ASP A 68 16.18 1.42 -2.28
CA ASP A 68 16.29 2.21 -1.07
C ASP A 68 14.90 2.46 -0.45
N PHE A 69 13.86 2.64 -1.27
CA PHE A 69 12.47 2.73 -0.84
C PHE A 69 12.03 1.47 -0.08
N PHE A 70 12.19 0.29 -0.70
CA PHE A 70 11.80 -0.97 -0.07
C PHE A 70 12.68 -1.35 1.11
N ASN A 71 13.88 -0.77 1.25
CA ASN A 71 14.75 -0.93 2.43
C ASN A 71 14.51 0.13 3.52
N CYS A 72 13.58 1.07 3.32
CA CYS A 72 13.40 2.26 4.15
C CYS A 72 14.70 3.07 4.37
N LYS A 73 15.57 3.11 3.36
CA LYS A 73 16.83 3.88 3.33
C LYS A 73 16.82 5.01 2.30
N LEU A 74 15.65 5.32 1.75
CA LEU A 74 15.52 6.37 0.76
C LEU A 74 15.86 7.73 1.38
N ASN A 75 16.95 8.36 0.92
CA ASN A 75 17.30 9.73 1.28
C ASN A 75 16.44 10.68 0.46
N GLY A 76 15.16 10.78 0.82
CA GLY A 76 14.16 11.58 0.13
C GLY A 76 12.78 10.95 0.17
N VAL A 77 11.85 11.54 -0.58
CA VAL A 77 10.46 11.11 -0.64
C VAL A 77 10.00 11.06 -2.08
N LEU A 78 9.18 10.06 -2.42
CA LEU A 78 8.59 9.93 -3.74
C LEU A 78 7.26 10.68 -3.78
N LYS A 79 6.97 11.36 -4.88
CA LYS A 79 5.69 12.04 -5.06
C LYS A 79 4.78 11.19 -5.93
N VAL A 80 3.69 10.69 -5.37
CA VAL A 80 2.76 9.82 -6.11
C VAL A 80 1.93 10.66 -7.09
N ASN A 81 1.76 10.14 -8.31
CA ASN A 81 0.86 10.70 -9.32
C ASN A 81 -0.54 10.10 -9.21
N ASN A 82 -0.63 8.79 -8.95
CA ASN A 82 -1.89 8.06 -8.77
C ASN A 82 -1.85 7.16 -7.52
N THR A 83 -2.47 7.63 -6.42
CA THR A 83 -2.47 6.92 -5.13
C THR A 83 -3.18 5.57 -5.19
N ARG A 84 -4.27 5.44 -5.96
CA ARG A 84 -5.00 4.16 -6.12
C ARG A 84 -4.15 3.13 -6.85
N LEU A 85 -3.40 3.55 -7.85
CA LEU A 85 -2.50 2.68 -8.61
C LEU A 85 -1.32 2.20 -7.76
N LEU A 86 -0.74 3.09 -6.96
CA LEU A 86 0.25 2.73 -5.94
C LEU A 86 -0.32 1.72 -4.94
N ALA A 87 -1.51 2.00 -4.40
CA ALA A 87 -2.15 1.12 -3.42
C ALA A 87 -2.43 -0.27 -4.00
N TYR A 88 -2.82 -0.34 -5.28
CA TYR A 88 -3.00 -1.60 -5.99
C TYR A 88 -1.69 -2.37 -6.12
N LEU A 89 -0.58 -1.73 -6.53
CA LEU A 89 0.73 -2.39 -6.60
C LEU A 89 1.17 -2.93 -5.23
N MET A 90 1.11 -2.10 -4.19
CA MET A 90 1.54 -2.50 -2.85
C MET A 90 0.67 -3.64 -2.29
N MET A 91 -0.64 -3.60 -2.56
CA MET A 91 -1.55 -4.70 -2.24
C MET A 91 -1.13 -6.00 -2.95
N GLN A 92 -0.88 -5.96 -4.26
CA GLN A 92 -0.44 -7.14 -5.02
C GLN A 92 0.87 -7.70 -4.46
N LEU A 93 1.87 -6.85 -4.21
CA LEU A 93 3.16 -7.27 -3.64
C LEU A 93 2.99 -7.93 -2.26
N SER A 94 2.10 -7.40 -1.43
CA SER A 94 1.77 -7.99 -0.14
C SER A 94 1.04 -9.33 -0.28
N CYS A 95 0.07 -9.45 -1.19
CA CYS A 95 -0.65 -10.71 -1.43
C CYS A 95 0.28 -11.84 -1.86
N TYR A 96 1.36 -11.52 -2.58
CA TYR A 96 2.39 -12.49 -2.98
C TYR A 96 3.59 -12.57 -2.02
N ASN A 97 3.48 -11.99 -0.81
CA ASN A 97 4.50 -12.04 0.25
C ASN A 97 5.87 -11.44 -0.13
N TYR A 98 5.92 -10.51 -1.10
CA TYR A 98 7.14 -9.76 -1.41
C TYR A 98 7.45 -8.67 -0.37
N ILE A 99 6.42 -8.22 0.35
CA ILE A 99 6.47 -7.24 1.43
C ILE A 99 5.46 -7.60 2.51
N VAL A 100 5.61 -7.00 3.70
CA VAL A 100 4.66 -7.16 4.82
C VAL A 100 3.24 -6.70 4.47
N TYR A 101 2.27 -7.32 5.12
CA TYR A 101 0.85 -6.93 5.06
C TYR A 101 0.60 -5.48 5.53
N GLU A 102 1.31 -5.05 6.58
CA GLU A 102 1.20 -3.72 7.18
C GLU A 102 1.93 -2.61 6.39
N TRP A 103 2.13 -2.79 5.08
CA TRP A 103 2.89 -1.88 4.23
C TRP A 103 2.37 -0.43 4.28
N GLN A 104 1.07 -0.24 4.52
CA GLN A 104 0.44 1.09 4.64
C GLN A 104 1.00 1.85 5.84
N SER A 105 1.11 1.17 6.98
CA SER A 105 1.70 1.70 8.21
C SER A 105 3.19 1.98 8.00
N VAL A 106 3.91 1.13 7.27
CA VAL A 106 5.32 1.36 6.93
C VAL A 106 5.52 2.64 6.12
N ILE A 107 4.72 2.86 5.06
CA ILE A 107 4.80 4.09 4.25
C ILE A 107 4.48 5.32 5.10
N ALA A 108 3.40 5.28 5.88
CA ALA A 108 2.93 6.41 6.66
C ALA A 108 3.91 6.80 7.77
N ASN A 109 4.40 5.82 8.55
CA ASN A 109 5.32 6.05 9.66
C ASN A 109 6.67 6.59 9.20
N ASN A 110 7.17 6.10 8.06
CA ASN A 110 8.43 6.55 7.48
C ASN A 110 8.27 7.74 6.51
N LYS A 111 7.03 8.24 6.31
CA LYS A 111 6.70 9.36 5.41
C LYS A 111 7.31 9.25 4.01
N LEU A 112 7.37 8.03 3.47
CA LEU A 112 8.13 7.73 2.25
C LEU A 112 7.54 8.33 0.97
N ILE A 113 6.24 8.65 0.98
CA ILE A 113 5.50 9.09 -0.20
C ILE A 113 4.68 10.33 0.11
N LEU A 114 4.78 11.33 -0.76
CA LEU A 114 4.01 12.56 -0.72
C LEU A 114 2.83 12.54 -1.71
N LYS A 115 1.76 13.25 -1.34
CA LYS A 115 0.61 13.57 -2.19
C LYS A 115 1.01 14.52 -3.32
N LYS A 116 0.33 14.39 -4.48
CA LYS A 116 0.58 15.21 -5.67
C LYS A 116 0.38 16.72 -5.44
N ILE A 117 -0.72 17.10 -4.79
CA ILE A 117 -1.17 18.51 -4.75
C ILE A 117 -0.49 19.26 -3.61
N LYS A 118 -0.66 18.78 -2.37
CA LYS A 118 -0.20 19.51 -1.18
C LYS A 118 1.25 19.21 -0.76
N GLY A 119 1.87 18.17 -1.32
CA GLY A 119 3.20 17.72 -0.89
C GLY A 119 3.21 17.15 0.54
N GLU A 120 2.05 16.93 1.15
CA GLU A 120 1.93 16.27 2.44
C GLU A 120 2.20 14.77 2.30
N PRO A 121 2.77 14.10 3.33
CA PRO A 121 2.90 12.65 3.33
C PRO A 121 1.54 11.95 3.19
N LEU A 122 1.53 10.80 2.52
CA LEU A 122 0.37 9.91 2.56
C LEU A 122 0.20 9.33 3.97
N THR A 123 -1.01 9.41 4.48
CA THR A 123 -1.40 8.80 5.76
C THR A 123 -1.84 7.35 5.55
N ARG A 124 -1.89 6.58 6.64
CA ARG A 124 -2.46 5.22 6.62
C ARG A 124 -3.90 5.24 6.12
N THR A 125 -4.70 6.24 6.50
CA THR A 125 -6.09 6.40 6.05
C THR A 125 -6.18 6.67 4.55
N ASP A 126 -5.31 7.53 4.00
CA ASP A 126 -5.28 7.78 2.55
C ASP A 126 -4.99 6.48 1.78
N LEU A 127 -4.05 5.67 2.27
CA LEU A 127 -3.66 4.41 1.66
C LEU A 127 -4.75 3.34 1.81
N SER A 128 -5.37 3.24 2.98
CA SER A 128 -6.48 2.31 3.25
C SER A 128 -7.67 2.56 2.34
N SER A 129 -8.12 3.81 2.25
CA SER A 129 -9.21 4.19 1.35
C SER A 129 -8.86 3.92 -0.11
N ALA A 130 -7.62 4.19 -0.53
CA ALA A 130 -7.17 3.91 -1.89
C ALA A 130 -7.14 2.41 -2.21
N THR A 131 -6.72 1.57 -1.25
CA THR A 131 -6.73 0.12 -1.38
C THR A 131 -8.16 -0.42 -1.50
N ASP A 132 -9.08 0.04 -0.65
CA ASP A 132 -10.48 -0.38 -0.69
C ASP A 132 -11.16 0.00 -2.02
N GLN A 133 -10.93 1.22 -2.50
CA GLN A 133 -11.40 1.65 -3.81
C GLN A 133 -10.82 0.82 -4.96
N ALA A 134 -9.54 0.42 -4.86
CA ALA A 134 -8.87 -0.38 -5.88
C ALA A 134 -9.40 -1.83 -5.96
N LYS A 135 -9.95 -2.36 -4.86
CA LYS A 135 -10.62 -3.68 -4.84
C LYS A 135 -11.95 -3.68 -5.60
N ASN A 136 -12.71 -2.58 -5.46
CA ASN A 136 -14.02 -2.45 -6.09
C ASN A 136 -13.93 -2.04 -7.57
N ILE A 137 -13.01 -1.12 -7.88
CA ILE A 137 -12.82 -0.58 -9.23
C ILE A 137 -11.32 -0.52 -9.52
N TYR A 138 -10.89 -1.26 -10.53
CA TYR A 138 -9.50 -1.26 -10.96
C TYR A 138 -9.02 0.15 -11.33
N PRO A 139 -7.85 0.60 -10.83
CA PRO A 139 -7.31 1.90 -11.17
C PRO A 139 -6.82 1.93 -12.62
N LYS A 140 -6.94 3.08 -13.28
CA LYS A 140 -6.34 3.27 -14.62
C LYS A 140 -4.84 2.95 -14.57
N GLY A 141 -4.39 2.07 -15.46
CA GLY A 141 -3.01 1.58 -15.51
C GLY A 141 -2.76 0.26 -14.76
N TYR A 142 -3.79 -0.35 -14.15
CA TYR A 142 -3.64 -1.64 -13.43
C TYR A 142 -3.12 -2.77 -14.31
N GLU A 143 -3.46 -2.77 -15.61
CA GLU A 143 -3.04 -3.80 -16.57
C GLU A 143 -1.51 -3.89 -16.69
N ILE A 144 -0.82 -2.74 -16.55
CA ILE A 144 0.64 -2.67 -16.52
C ILE A 144 1.15 -3.38 -15.26
N ILE A 145 0.55 -3.11 -14.09
CA ILE A 145 0.91 -3.79 -12.84
C ILE A 145 0.71 -5.30 -12.98
N ASP A 146 -0.45 -5.75 -13.47
CA ASP A 146 -0.75 -7.16 -13.63
C ASP A 146 0.25 -7.86 -14.57
N LYS A 147 0.62 -7.22 -15.69
CA LYS A 147 1.66 -7.71 -16.61
C LYS A 147 2.99 -7.94 -15.91
N TYR A 148 3.42 -7.02 -15.04
CA TYR A 148 4.70 -7.12 -14.34
C TYR A 148 4.64 -8.07 -13.12
N ILE A 149 3.53 -8.08 -12.36
CA ILE A 149 3.31 -9.02 -11.26
C ILE A 149 3.34 -10.48 -11.76
N LYS A 150 2.73 -10.75 -12.93
CA LYS A 150 2.80 -12.07 -13.59
C LYS A 150 4.23 -12.46 -13.98
N GLN A 151 5.08 -11.50 -14.33
CA GLN A 151 6.49 -11.79 -14.64
C GLN A 151 7.30 -12.00 -13.37
N LEU A 152 7.04 -11.26 -12.29
CA LEU A 152 7.68 -11.46 -10.99
C LEU A 152 7.48 -12.88 -10.47
N GLN A 153 6.26 -13.41 -10.59
CA GLN A 153 5.94 -14.77 -10.14
C GLN A 153 6.63 -15.88 -10.94
N LYS A 154 7.18 -15.57 -12.12
CA LYS A 154 7.88 -16.55 -12.97
C LYS A 154 9.38 -16.63 -12.69
N GLY A 155 9.94 -15.69 -11.93
CA GLY A 155 11.36 -15.63 -11.57
C GLY A 155 11.63 -16.19 -10.18
#